data_AF-A0A1A3SIV7-F1
#
_entry.id   AF-A0A1A3SIV7-F1
#
_cell.length_a   1.000
_cell.length_b   1.000
_cell.length_c   1.000
_cell.angle_alpha   90.00
_cell.angle_beta   90.00
_cell.angle_gamma   90.00
#
_symmetry.space_group_name_H-M   'P 1'
#
loop_
_entity.id
_entity.type
_entity.pdbx_description
1 polymer ?
#
loop_
_entity_poly.entity_id
_entity_poly.type
_entity_poly.pdbx_seq_one_letter_code
_entity_poly.pdbx_strand_id
1 'polypeptide(L)'
;MRFLAALLFWLLTTVLLAVAVPATWAQTKVVSEGGYAGLAANAAKDPRLREAMASELTTQITELAADKGYRLANRELVHAVTAAYTSNPGFPGQFAQANRIAHRWMFTDSVRHDDSSGEGDRWLVDIAPMLRDASLRGTLGNLNLDVPDTVMVPITVPDSSSLRPGQLKPLATWGPWASIGVCVLTGVFALLTLAVARTRGKALAALGVSALLVGAAGWAGLEVGRRYIDDALNRTTGNIRQVADVMVHTAEGSLHQWLNVTLIVGVGLVVIGVVVSLLSGLSRSE
;
A
#
# COMPACT_ATOMS: atom_id res chain seq x y z
N MET A 1 -5.70 42.18 -11.81
CA MET A 1 -6.78 41.24 -11.45
C MET A 1 -6.59 39.85 -12.08
N ARG A 2 -6.79 39.65 -13.39
CA ARG A 2 -6.77 38.31 -14.02
C ARG A 2 -5.46 37.53 -13.86
N PHE A 3 -4.30 38.19 -13.94
CA PHE A 3 -3.00 37.53 -13.73
C PHE A 3 -2.84 37.01 -12.30
N LEU A 4 -3.15 37.82 -11.29
CA LEU A 4 -3.07 37.43 -9.87
C LEU A 4 -4.01 36.26 -9.57
N ALA A 5 -5.22 36.25 -10.13
CA ALA A 5 -6.16 35.15 -9.97
C ALA A 5 -5.63 33.86 -10.64
N ALA A 6 -5.09 33.94 -11.86
CA ALA A 6 -4.49 32.77 -12.53
C ALA A 6 -3.28 32.23 -11.75
N LEU A 7 -2.43 33.12 -11.21
CA LEU A 7 -1.30 32.73 -10.37
C LEU A 7 -1.75 32.04 -9.09
N LEU A 8 -2.77 32.58 -8.41
CA LEU A 8 -3.34 31.99 -7.20
C LEU A 8 -3.90 30.59 -7.47
N PHE A 9 -4.71 30.43 -8.52
CA PHE A 9 -5.27 29.13 -8.88
C PHE A 9 -4.21 28.13 -9.28
N TRP A 10 -3.15 28.57 -9.96
CA TRP A 10 -2.01 27.73 -10.30
C TRP A 10 -1.25 27.25 -9.05
N LEU A 11 -1.02 28.14 -8.08
CA LEU A 11 -0.39 27.76 -6.80
C LEU A 11 -1.27 26.78 -6.01
N LEU A 12 -2.57 27.04 -5.90
CA LEU A 12 -3.52 26.14 -5.25
C LEU A 12 -3.55 24.78 -5.95
N THR A 13 -3.54 24.75 -7.28
CA THR A 13 -3.46 23.51 -8.06
C THR A 13 -2.18 22.74 -7.73
N THR A 14 -1.05 23.44 -7.61
CA THR A 14 0.25 22.81 -7.30
C THR A 14 0.24 22.19 -5.91
N VAL A 15 -0.24 22.92 -4.90
CA VAL A 15 -0.35 22.41 -3.52
C VAL A 15 -1.33 21.24 -3.44
N LEU A 16 -2.49 21.36 -4.08
CA LEU A 16 -3.48 20.28 -4.09
C LEU A 16 -2.95 19.03 -4.81
N LEU A 17 -2.22 19.20 -5.90
CA LEU A 17 -1.58 18.09 -6.60
C LEU A 17 -0.53 17.39 -5.71
N ALA A 18 0.24 18.16 -4.94
CA ALA A 18 1.23 17.63 -4.00
C ALA A 18 0.59 16.76 -2.90
N VAL A 19 -0.67 17.01 -2.56
CA VAL A 19 -1.44 16.19 -1.60
C VAL A 19 -2.20 15.07 -2.31
N ALA A 20 -2.78 15.34 -3.48
CA ALA A 20 -3.63 14.42 -4.23
C ALA A 20 -2.89 13.14 -4.61
N VAL A 21 -1.66 13.26 -5.12
CA VAL A 21 -0.86 12.12 -5.58
C VAL A 21 -0.57 11.13 -4.43
N PRO A 22 0.07 11.54 -3.32
CA PRO A 22 0.33 10.61 -2.21
C PRO A 22 -0.94 10.15 -1.51
N ALA A 23 -1.96 11.00 -1.36
CA ALA A 23 -3.23 10.60 -0.74
C ALA A 23 -3.93 9.50 -1.56
N THR A 24 -3.97 9.64 -2.88
CA THR A 24 -4.60 8.65 -3.76
C THR A 24 -3.79 7.35 -3.78
N TRP A 25 -2.46 7.44 -3.81
CA TRP A 25 -1.62 6.25 -3.67
C TRP A 25 -1.87 5.54 -2.33
N ALA A 26 -1.85 6.26 -1.21
CA ALA A 26 -2.07 5.68 0.11
C ALA A 26 -3.46 5.04 0.19
N GLN A 27 -4.48 5.72 -0.34
CA GLN A 27 -5.83 5.19 -0.37
C GLN A 27 -5.95 3.90 -1.18
N THR A 28 -5.30 3.84 -2.35
CA THR A 28 -5.42 2.71 -3.28
C THR A 28 -4.47 1.56 -2.98
N LYS A 29 -3.37 1.80 -2.27
CA LYS A 29 -2.32 0.80 -2.01
C LYS A 29 -2.16 0.42 -0.55
N VAL A 30 -2.47 1.31 0.38
CA VAL A 30 -2.30 1.06 1.84
C VAL A 30 -3.65 0.86 2.52
N VAL A 31 -4.61 1.75 2.29
CA VAL A 31 -5.92 1.71 2.95
C VAL A 31 -6.86 0.69 2.30
N SER A 32 -6.81 0.52 0.99
CA SER A 32 -7.61 -0.50 0.29
C SER A 32 -7.08 -1.90 0.61
N GLU A 33 -7.94 -2.80 1.10
CA GLU A 33 -7.58 -4.20 1.37
C GLU A 33 -6.97 -4.89 0.14
N GLY A 34 -7.60 -4.74 -1.03
CA GLY A 34 -7.10 -5.34 -2.28
C GLY A 34 -5.79 -4.72 -2.74
N GLY A 35 -5.62 -3.41 -2.53
CA GLY A 35 -4.38 -2.69 -2.81
C GLY A 35 -3.21 -3.17 -1.96
N TYR A 36 -3.44 -3.28 -0.65
CA TYR A 36 -2.45 -3.73 0.33
C TYR A 36 -2.09 -5.20 0.12
N ALA A 37 -3.09 -6.06 -0.13
CA ALA A 37 -2.87 -7.45 -0.48
C ALA A 37 -2.05 -7.59 -1.78
N GLY A 38 -2.31 -6.75 -2.79
CA GLY A 38 -1.53 -6.72 -4.02
C GLY A 38 -0.08 -6.27 -3.80
N LEU A 39 0.16 -5.28 -2.92
CA LEU A 39 1.50 -4.92 -2.49
C LEU A 39 2.20 -6.08 -1.77
N ALA A 40 1.52 -6.74 -0.83
CA ALA A 40 2.05 -7.89 -0.11
C ALA A 40 2.40 -9.06 -1.05
N ALA A 41 1.53 -9.36 -2.02
CA ALA A 41 1.81 -10.36 -3.06
C ALA A 41 3.06 -10.01 -3.87
N ASN A 42 3.27 -8.74 -4.19
CA ASN A 42 4.47 -8.31 -4.92
C ASN A 42 5.72 -8.40 -4.05
N ALA A 43 5.64 -8.00 -2.78
CA ALA A 43 6.74 -8.11 -1.82
C ALA A 43 7.16 -9.58 -1.62
N ALA A 44 6.19 -10.50 -1.55
CA ALA A 44 6.44 -11.94 -1.40
C ALA A 44 7.11 -12.61 -2.62
N LYS A 45 7.35 -11.87 -3.70
CA LYS A 45 8.20 -12.31 -4.81
C LYS A 45 9.69 -12.10 -4.54
N ASP A 46 10.05 -11.24 -3.59
CA ASP A 46 11.45 -10.99 -3.21
C ASP A 46 12.01 -12.22 -2.45
N PRO A 47 13.16 -12.78 -2.87
CA PRO A 47 13.81 -13.88 -2.18
C PRO A 47 14.11 -13.61 -0.71
N ARG A 48 14.42 -12.35 -0.34
CA ARG A 48 14.73 -11.97 1.04
C ARG A 48 13.54 -12.13 1.96
N LEU A 49 12.34 -11.80 1.49
CA LEU A 49 11.11 -11.99 2.27
C LEU A 49 10.77 -13.48 2.39
N ARG A 50 10.94 -14.25 1.31
CA ARG A 50 10.70 -15.70 1.34
C ARG A 50 11.61 -16.43 2.32
N GLU A 51 12.88 -16.05 2.35
CA GLU A 51 13.88 -16.60 3.27
C GLU A 51 13.60 -16.21 4.72
N ALA A 52 13.33 -14.92 4.96
CA ALA A 52 12.95 -14.45 6.29
C ALA A 52 11.68 -15.17 6.79
N MET A 53 10.70 -15.37 5.93
CA MET A 53 9.48 -16.08 6.28
C MET A 53 9.68 -17.59 6.48
N ALA A 54 10.56 -18.23 5.70
CA ALA A 54 10.93 -19.62 5.95
C ALA A 54 11.58 -19.76 7.33
N SER A 55 12.51 -18.86 7.67
CA SER A 55 13.16 -18.80 8.97
C SER A 55 12.17 -18.55 10.12
N GLU A 56 11.20 -17.66 9.92
CA GLU A 56 10.16 -17.37 10.91
C GLU A 56 9.22 -18.57 11.14
N LEU A 57 8.72 -19.18 10.07
CA LEU A 57 7.90 -20.40 10.15
C LEU A 57 8.66 -21.53 10.83
N THR A 58 9.96 -21.66 10.56
CA THR A 58 10.82 -22.67 11.21
C THR A 58 10.85 -22.47 12.73
N THR A 59 11.04 -21.22 13.17
CA THR A 59 11.04 -20.86 14.59
C THR A 59 9.69 -21.18 15.23
N GLN A 60 8.59 -20.70 14.65
CA GLN A 60 7.24 -20.93 15.21
C GLN A 60 6.85 -22.41 15.26
N ILE A 61 7.17 -23.19 14.21
CA ILE A 61 6.91 -24.64 14.19
C ILE A 61 7.74 -25.35 15.28
N THR A 62 9.00 -24.95 15.46
CA THR A 62 9.88 -25.55 16.48
C THR A 62 9.41 -25.23 17.89
N GLU A 63 9.01 -23.98 18.15
CA GLU A 63 8.46 -23.55 19.43
C GLU A 63 7.14 -24.24 19.75
N LEU A 64 6.22 -24.31 18.78
CA LEU A 64 4.95 -25.01 18.95
C LEU A 64 5.15 -26.51 19.22
N ALA A 65 6.06 -27.16 18.52
CA ALA A 65 6.38 -28.57 18.75
C ALA A 65 6.94 -28.78 20.18
N ALA A 66 7.84 -27.90 20.62
CA ALA A 66 8.42 -27.95 21.95
C ALA A 66 7.36 -27.75 23.06
N ASP A 67 6.43 -26.81 22.88
CA ASP A 67 5.28 -26.60 23.78
C ASP A 67 4.41 -27.86 23.91
N LYS A 68 4.25 -28.61 22.82
CA LYS A 68 3.52 -29.89 22.80
C LYS A 68 4.37 -31.10 23.24
N GLY A 69 5.59 -30.88 23.72
CA GLY A 69 6.48 -31.93 24.21
C GLY A 69 7.23 -32.71 23.12
N TYR A 70 7.12 -32.32 21.85
CA TYR A 70 7.87 -32.91 20.74
C TYR A 70 9.22 -32.21 20.58
N ARG A 71 10.30 -32.99 20.40
CA ARG A 71 11.62 -32.45 20.02
C ARG A 71 11.83 -32.66 18.52
N LEU A 72 11.72 -31.59 17.74
CA LEU A 72 12.16 -31.60 16.36
C LEU A 72 13.69 -31.58 16.34
N ALA A 73 14.30 -32.76 16.31
CA ALA A 73 15.75 -32.94 16.42
C ALA A 73 16.54 -32.31 15.25
N ASN A 74 15.87 -32.05 14.12
CA ASN A 74 16.51 -31.52 12.93
C ASN A 74 15.82 -30.25 12.45
N ARG A 75 16.30 -29.10 12.94
CA ARG A 75 15.84 -27.77 12.54
C ARG A 75 16.10 -27.48 11.06
N GLU A 76 17.17 -28.04 10.49
CA GLU A 76 17.50 -27.86 9.06
C GLU A 76 16.45 -28.52 8.16
N LEU A 77 15.93 -29.70 8.54
CA LEU A 77 14.83 -30.34 7.80
C LEU A 77 13.56 -29.50 7.87
N VAL A 78 13.22 -28.95 9.04
CA VAL A 78 12.05 -28.06 9.18
C VAL A 78 12.24 -26.83 8.29
N HIS A 79 13.43 -26.24 8.29
CA HIS A 79 13.76 -25.10 7.45
C HIS A 79 13.71 -25.43 5.95
N ALA A 80 14.19 -26.60 5.53
CA ALA A 80 14.11 -27.03 4.13
C ALA A 80 12.65 -27.14 3.66
N VAL A 81 11.76 -27.63 4.51
CA VAL A 81 10.31 -27.72 4.21
C VAL A 81 9.69 -26.33 4.13
N THR A 82 9.97 -25.44 5.07
CA THR A 82 9.42 -24.07 5.06
C THR A 82 9.98 -23.24 3.90
N ALA A 83 11.26 -23.42 3.54
CA ALA A 83 11.88 -22.79 2.37
C ALA A 83 11.28 -23.30 1.05
N ALA A 84 11.01 -24.60 0.94
CA ALA A 84 10.28 -25.16 -0.20
C ALA A 84 8.87 -24.57 -0.31
N TYR A 85 8.19 -24.41 0.83
CA TYR A 85 6.88 -23.77 0.90
C TYR A 85 6.91 -22.29 0.47
N THR A 86 7.82 -21.46 1.00
CA THR A 86 7.88 -20.03 0.65
C THR A 86 8.38 -19.78 -0.78
N SER A 87 9.09 -20.74 -1.36
CA SER A 87 9.55 -20.70 -2.76
C SER A 87 8.49 -21.15 -3.76
N ASN A 88 7.39 -21.76 -3.31
CA ASN A 88 6.31 -22.24 -4.16
C ASN A 88 5.62 -21.07 -4.90
N PRO A 89 5.28 -21.21 -6.20
CA PRO A 89 4.49 -20.23 -6.96
C PRO A 89 3.21 -19.74 -6.27
N GLY A 90 2.58 -20.55 -5.43
CA GLY A 90 1.39 -20.16 -4.66
C GLY A 90 1.67 -19.22 -3.47
N PHE A 91 2.89 -19.20 -2.93
CA PHE A 91 3.20 -18.48 -1.70
C PHE A 91 2.84 -16.99 -1.73
N PRO A 92 3.12 -16.21 -2.80
CA PRO A 92 2.74 -14.80 -2.84
C PRO A 92 1.25 -14.52 -2.65
N GLY A 93 0.38 -15.39 -3.19
CA GLY A 93 -1.07 -15.29 -2.98
C GLY A 93 -1.47 -15.59 -1.55
N GLN A 94 -0.88 -16.64 -0.96
CA GLN A 94 -1.15 -17.03 0.44
C GLN A 94 -0.68 -15.96 1.43
N PHE A 95 0.50 -15.37 1.18
CA PHE A 95 1.02 -14.26 1.96
C PHE A 95 0.12 -13.02 1.86
N ALA A 96 -0.40 -12.71 0.67
CA ALA A 96 -1.36 -11.63 0.48
C ALA A 96 -2.66 -11.89 1.24
N GLN A 97 -3.15 -13.12 1.25
CA GLN A 97 -4.37 -13.49 1.97
C GLN A 97 -4.18 -13.43 3.50
N ALA A 98 -3.02 -13.82 4.03
CA ALA A 98 -2.68 -13.60 5.44
C ALA A 98 -2.65 -12.09 5.78
N ASN A 99 -2.08 -11.26 4.90
CA ASN A 99 -2.07 -9.81 5.06
C ASN A 99 -3.47 -9.17 4.98
N ARG A 100 -4.40 -9.72 4.19
CA ARG A 100 -5.81 -9.28 4.18
C ARG A 100 -6.48 -9.45 5.53
N ILE A 101 -6.21 -10.56 6.19
CA ILE A 101 -6.76 -10.84 7.52
C ILE A 101 -6.25 -9.80 8.53
N ALA A 102 -4.94 -9.58 8.58
CA ALA A 102 -4.34 -8.55 9.44
C ALA A 102 -4.85 -7.14 9.10
N HIS A 103 -4.99 -6.83 7.81
CA HIS A 103 -5.52 -5.56 7.34
C HIS A 103 -6.98 -5.36 7.77
N ARG A 104 -7.84 -6.35 7.56
CA ARG A 104 -9.26 -6.29 7.96
C ARG A 104 -9.43 -6.11 9.45
N TRP A 105 -8.57 -6.75 10.26
CA TRP A 105 -8.53 -6.56 11.71
C TRP A 105 -8.28 -5.09 12.08
N MET A 106 -7.41 -4.39 11.35
CA MET A 106 -7.05 -3.01 11.65
C MET A 106 -8.02 -1.96 11.07
N PHE A 107 -8.59 -2.23 9.89
CA PHE A 107 -9.38 -1.26 9.12
C PHE A 107 -10.91 -1.48 9.19
N THR A 108 -11.38 -2.52 9.89
CA THR A 108 -12.81 -2.82 10.03
C THR A 108 -13.17 -3.27 11.44
N ASP A 109 -14.46 -3.24 11.77
CA ASP A 109 -15.01 -3.79 13.03
C ASP A 109 -15.58 -5.21 12.83
N SER A 110 -15.19 -5.89 11.74
CA SER A 110 -15.75 -7.20 11.41
C SER A 110 -15.19 -8.35 12.27
N VAL A 111 -14.06 -8.11 12.95
CA VAL A 111 -13.46 -9.06 13.87
C VAL A 111 -14.22 -9.02 15.18
N ARG A 112 -14.85 -10.15 15.54
CA ARG A 112 -15.65 -10.27 16.75
C ARG A 112 -14.78 -10.61 17.95
N HIS A 113 -15.11 -10.02 19.09
CA HIS A 113 -14.57 -10.45 20.38
C HIS A 113 -15.18 -11.80 20.76
N ASP A 114 -14.40 -12.69 21.36
CA ASP A 114 -14.91 -13.95 21.89
C ASP A 114 -15.38 -13.77 23.34
N ASP A 115 -16.63 -13.33 23.49
CA ASP A 115 -17.28 -13.10 24.78
C ASP A 115 -17.50 -14.40 25.61
N SER A 116 -17.33 -15.58 24.99
CA SER A 116 -17.65 -16.87 25.61
C SER A 116 -16.58 -17.40 26.56
N SER A 117 -15.43 -16.74 26.62
CA SER A 117 -14.20 -17.35 27.12
C SER A 117 -13.70 -16.82 28.47
N GLY A 118 -14.41 -15.86 29.10
CA GLY A 118 -14.15 -15.35 30.46
C GLY A 118 -12.78 -14.69 30.71
N GLU A 119 -11.90 -14.74 29.72
CA GLU A 119 -10.51 -14.31 29.71
C GLU A 119 -10.41 -13.30 28.57
N GLY A 120 -10.25 -12.02 28.92
CA GLY A 120 -10.27 -10.91 27.96
C GLY A 120 -9.19 -11.08 26.90
N ASP A 121 -9.46 -10.55 25.71
CA ASP A 121 -8.53 -10.42 24.57
C ASP A 121 -8.35 -11.62 23.64
N ARG A 122 -9.37 -12.49 23.55
CA ARG A 122 -9.56 -13.41 22.41
C ARG A 122 -10.39 -12.79 21.29
N TRP A 123 -9.87 -12.83 20.08
CA TRP A 123 -10.53 -12.33 18.87
C TRP A 123 -10.73 -13.43 17.85
N LEU A 124 -11.91 -13.50 17.25
CA LEU A 124 -12.26 -14.52 16.25
C LEU A 124 -11.89 -14.02 14.84
N VAL A 125 -10.95 -14.73 14.22
CA VAL A 125 -10.50 -14.45 12.85
C VAL A 125 -11.05 -15.50 11.89
N ASP A 126 -11.72 -15.03 10.83
CA ASP A 126 -12.20 -15.89 9.76
C ASP A 126 -11.07 -16.26 8.79
N ILE A 127 -10.69 -17.54 8.79
CA ILE A 127 -9.68 -18.10 7.89
C ILE A 127 -10.30 -18.83 6.68
N ALA A 128 -11.64 -18.92 6.57
CA ALA A 128 -12.27 -19.52 5.38
C ALA A 128 -11.79 -18.90 4.06
N PRO A 129 -11.53 -17.57 3.97
CA PRO A 129 -10.93 -16.98 2.78
C PRO A 129 -9.53 -17.53 2.44
N MET A 130 -8.70 -17.91 3.41
CA MET A 130 -7.41 -18.58 3.14
C MET A 130 -7.61 -19.94 2.49
N LEU A 131 -8.57 -20.71 3.01
CA LEU A 131 -8.88 -22.05 2.51
C LEU A 131 -9.47 -22.03 1.09
N ARG A 132 -10.16 -20.94 0.72
CA ARG A 132 -10.75 -20.74 -0.62
C ARG A 132 -9.79 -20.12 -1.63
N ASP A 133 -8.64 -19.60 -1.19
CA ASP A 133 -7.72 -18.88 -2.04
C ASP A 133 -7.16 -19.77 -3.15
N ALA A 134 -7.13 -19.24 -4.38
CA ALA A 134 -6.70 -19.99 -5.56
C ALA A 134 -5.25 -20.46 -5.46
N SER A 135 -4.38 -19.72 -4.75
CA SER A 135 -2.99 -20.09 -4.56
C SER A 135 -2.80 -21.22 -3.54
N LEU A 136 -3.70 -21.34 -2.56
CA LEU A 136 -3.74 -22.50 -1.67
C LEU A 136 -4.33 -23.71 -2.40
N ARG A 137 -5.42 -23.54 -3.16
CA ARG A 137 -5.97 -24.62 -4.01
C ARG A 137 -4.96 -25.14 -5.02
N GLY A 138 -4.21 -24.25 -5.67
CA GLY A 138 -3.13 -24.63 -6.59
C GLY A 138 -2.01 -25.42 -5.91
N THR A 139 -1.77 -25.19 -4.61
CA THR A 139 -0.79 -25.95 -3.82
C THR A 139 -1.34 -27.31 -3.37
N LEU A 140 -2.63 -27.36 -3.02
CA LEU A 140 -3.31 -28.57 -2.56
C LEU A 140 -3.75 -29.48 -3.73
N GLY A 141 -3.73 -28.99 -4.96
CA GLY A 141 -4.06 -29.75 -6.17
C GLY A 141 -5.52 -30.22 -6.18
N ASN A 142 -5.73 -31.53 -6.37
CA ASN A 142 -7.06 -32.15 -6.47
C ASN A 142 -7.67 -32.52 -5.11
N LEU A 143 -7.10 -32.05 -4.00
CA LEU A 143 -7.68 -32.31 -2.69
C LEU A 143 -9.03 -31.56 -2.57
N ASN A 144 -10.12 -32.31 -2.68
CA ASN A 144 -11.47 -31.76 -2.67
C ASN A 144 -11.88 -31.42 -1.22
N LEU A 145 -11.42 -30.27 -0.73
CA LEU A 145 -11.80 -29.75 0.58
C LEU A 145 -13.13 -29.01 0.46
N ASP A 146 -14.17 -29.56 1.11
CA ASP A 146 -15.40 -28.82 1.34
C ASP A 146 -15.12 -27.77 2.42
N VAL A 147 -14.96 -26.51 2.00
CA VAL A 147 -14.58 -25.41 2.88
C VAL A 147 -15.85 -24.68 3.33
N PRO A 148 -16.20 -24.71 4.63
CA PRO A 148 -17.33 -23.97 5.17
C PRO A 148 -17.28 -22.47 4.81
N ASP A 149 -18.43 -21.80 4.79
CA ASP A 149 -18.52 -20.36 4.47
C ASP A 149 -17.76 -19.47 5.45
N THR A 150 -17.60 -19.92 6.69
CA THR A 150 -16.82 -19.23 7.72
C THR A 150 -16.07 -20.27 8.56
N VAL A 151 -14.82 -19.95 8.90
CA VAL A 151 -13.99 -20.76 9.79
C VAL A 151 -13.32 -19.81 10.77
N MET A 152 -13.89 -19.70 11.97
CA MET A 152 -13.43 -18.77 13.00
C MET A 152 -12.36 -19.42 13.87
N VAL A 153 -11.17 -18.83 13.92
CA VAL A 153 -10.08 -19.26 14.80
C VAL A 153 -9.82 -18.17 15.84
N PRO A 154 -9.82 -18.51 17.14
CA PRO A 154 -9.48 -17.56 18.19
C PRO A 154 -7.98 -17.25 18.14
N ILE A 155 -7.65 -15.96 18.11
CA ILE A 155 -6.30 -15.45 18.32
C ILE A 155 -6.26 -14.64 19.61
N THR A 156 -5.25 -14.88 20.43
CA THR A 156 -4.98 -14.08 21.62
C THR A 156 -4.06 -12.93 21.23
N VAL A 157 -4.48 -11.70 21.48
CA VAL A 157 -3.62 -10.52 21.30
C VAL A 157 -3.06 -10.16 22.67
N PRO A 158 -1.74 -10.00 22.85
CA PRO A 158 -1.18 -9.63 24.15
C PRO A 158 -1.71 -8.27 24.60
N ASP A 159 -2.12 -8.15 25.87
CA ASP A 159 -2.63 -6.91 26.51
C ASP A 159 -1.68 -5.71 26.38
N SER A 160 -0.38 -5.96 26.18
CA SER A 160 0.65 -4.94 25.96
C SER A 160 0.60 -4.30 24.56
N SER A 161 -0.21 -4.83 23.64
CA SER A 161 -0.36 -4.29 22.30
C SER A 161 -1.33 -3.10 22.33
N SER A 162 -0.84 -1.90 21.99
CA SER A 162 -1.69 -0.71 21.84
C SER A 162 -2.61 -0.77 20.61
N LEU A 163 -2.52 -1.82 19.81
CA LEU A 163 -3.31 -1.99 18.60
C LEU A 163 -4.69 -2.57 18.96
N ARG A 164 -5.74 -1.87 18.55
CA ARG A 164 -7.13 -2.29 18.78
C ARG A 164 -7.82 -2.58 17.45
N PRO A 165 -8.68 -3.61 17.37
CA PRO A 165 -9.46 -3.85 16.16
C PRO A 165 -10.21 -2.59 15.72
N GLY A 166 -10.23 -2.32 14.40
CA GLY A 166 -10.95 -1.19 13.83
C GLY A 166 -10.32 0.20 14.05
N GLN A 167 -9.13 0.31 14.65
CA GLN A 167 -8.48 1.61 14.92
C GLN A 167 -8.33 2.49 13.68
N LEU A 168 -8.14 1.91 12.49
CA LEU A 168 -8.00 2.62 11.22
C LEU A 168 -9.28 2.63 10.37
N LYS A 169 -10.41 2.16 10.91
CA LYS A 169 -11.73 2.21 10.24
C LYS A 169 -12.13 3.62 9.78
N PRO A 170 -11.84 4.72 10.51
CA PRO A 170 -12.15 6.05 10.00
C PRO A 170 -11.42 6.36 8.69
N LEU A 171 -10.18 5.89 8.53
CA LEU A 171 -9.41 6.04 7.29
C LEU A 171 -10.01 5.20 6.16
N ALA A 172 -10.45 3.96 6.42
CA ALA A 172 -11.12 3.14 5.41
C ALA A 172 -12.47 3.75 4.97
N THR A 173 -13.23 4.31 5.91
CA THR A 173 -14.57 4.86 5.65
C THR A 173 -14.51 6.21 4.94
N TRP A 174 -13.67 7.14 5.43
CA TRP A 174 -13.62 8.52 4.94
C TRP A 174 -12.50 8.79 3.94
N GLY A 175 -11.44 7.97 3.95
CA GLY A 175 -10.29 8.09 3.05
C GLY A 175 -10.66 8.13 1.56
N PRO A 176 -11.57 7.26 1.05
CA PRO A 176 -12.00 7.33 -0.35
C PRO A 176 -12.60 8.70 -0.70
N TRP A 177 -13.49 9.20 0.15
CA TRP A 177 -14.17 10.49 -0.07
C TRP A 177 -13.21 11.67 0.02
N ALA A 178 -12.29 11.66 1.00
CA ALA A 178 -11.26 12.68 1.13
C ALA A 178 -10.33 12.69 -0.09
N SER A 179 -9.86 11.52 -0.53
CA SER A 179 -9.00 11.39 -1.71
C SER A 179 -9.70 11.88 -2.98
N ILE A 180 -10.95 11.47 -3.20
CA ILE A 180 -11.77 11.93 -4.34
C ILE A 180 -11.97 13.45 -4.26
N GLY A 181 -12.29 13.99 -3.08
CA GLY A 181 -12.47 15.41 -2.87
C GLY A 181 -11.24 16.23 -3.24
N VAL A 182 -10.05 15.81 -2.81
CA VAL A 182 -8.79 16.48 -3.15
C VAL A 182 -8.50 16.37 -4.66
N CYS A 183 -8.74 15.23 -5.30
CA CYS A 183 -8.58 15.07 -6.75
C CYS A 183 -9.52 16.00 -7.54
N VAL A 184 -10.81 16.04 -7.17
CA VAL A 184 -11.81 16.91 -7.81
C VAL A 184 -11.40 18.37 -7.64
N LEU A 185 -10.99 18.77 -6.43
CA LEU A 185 -10.58 20.14 -6.17
C LEU A 185 -9.33 20.52 -6.98
N THR A 186 -8.35 19.62 -7.09
CA THR A 186 -7.17 19.80 -7.95
C THR A 186 -7.57 20.05 -9.39
N GLY A 187 -8.48 19.23 -9.95
CA GLY A 187 -8.98 19.38 -11.31
C GLY A 187 -9.73 20.69 -11.52
N VAL A 188 -10.58 21.09 -10.56
CA VAL A 188 -11.32 22.36 -10.60
C VAL A 188 -10.36 23.55 -10.64
N PHE A 189 -9.36 23.59 -9.76
CA PHE A 189 -8.38 24.69 -9.77
C PHE A 189 -7.50 24.69 -11.01
N ALA A 190 -7.17 23.53 -11.58
CA ALA A 190 -6.47 23.44 -12.86
C ALA A 190 -7.32 24.05 -13.99
N LEU A 191 -8.62 23.73 -14.04
CA LEU A 191 -9.55 24.31 -15.02
C LEU A 191 -9.75 25.81 -14.82
N LEU A 192 -9.86 26.29 -13.57
CA LEU A 192 -9.94 27.72 -13.27
C LEU A 192 -8.66 28.46 -13.68
N THR A 193 -7.49 27.84 -13.51
CA THR A 193 -6.20 28.37 -14.00
C THR A 193 -6.25 28.57 -15.51
N LEU A 194 -6.74 27.58 -16.25
CA LEU A 194 -6.88 27.64 -17.70
C LEU A 194 -7.92 28.69 -18.16
N ALA A 195 -9.05 28.80 -17.44
CA ALA A 195 -10.15 29.71 -17.79
C ALA A 195 -9.77 31.18 -17.61
N VAL A 196 -9.02 31.50 -16.55
CA VAL A 196 -8.64 32.89 -16.25
C VAL A 196 -7.42 33.34 -17.06
N ALA A 197 -6.53 32.40 -17.40
CA ALA A 197 -5.30 32.69 -18.12
C ALA A 197 -5.54 33.36 -19.48
N ARG A 198 -4.67 34.33 -19.80
CA ARG A 198 -4.75 35.08 -21.07
C ARG A 198 -4.33 34.24 -22.27
N THR A 199 -3.46 33.24 -22.06
CA THR A 199 -2.93 32.34 -23.09
C THR A 199 -2.98 30.91 -22.59
N ARG A 200 -3.84 30.08 -23.20
CA ARG A 200 -4.08 28.69 -22.78
C ARG A 200 -2.81 27.83 -22.84
N GLY A 201 -1.95 28.03 -23.85
CA GLY A 201 -0.68 27.30 -23.96
C GLY A 201 0.26 27.52 -22.77
N LYS A 202 0.47 28.78 -22.35
CA LYS A 202 1.32 29.08 -21.18
C LYS A 202 0.75 28.51 -19.89
N ALA A 203 -0.57 28.48 -19.74
CA ALA A 203 -1.21 27.90 -18.56
C ALA A 203 -1.09 26.37 -18.52
N LEU A 204 -1.23 25.68 -19.66
CA LEU A 204 -0.94 24.25 -19.77
C LEU A 204 0.51 23.94 -19.43
N ALA A 205 1.45 24.73 -19.95
CA ALA A 205 2.86 24.56 -19.62
C ALA A 205 3.13 24.79 -18.12
N ALA A 206 2.51 25.80 -17.51
CA ALA A 206 2.63 26.05 -16.07
C ALA A 206 2.08 24.89 -15.22
N LEU A 207 0.93 24.31 -15.60
CA LEU A 207 0.40 23.11 -14.93
C LEU A 207 1.33 21.90 -15.09
N GLY A 208 1.96 21.75 -16.26
CA GLY A 208 3.00 20.75 -16.47
C GLY A 208 4.19 20.96 -15.55
N VAL A 209 4.65 22.20 -15.36
CA VAL A 209 5.69 22.54 -14.38
C VAL A 209 5.26 22.19 -12.95
N SER A 210 4.01 22.42 -12.56
CA SER A 210 3.50 21.97 -11.26
C SER A 210 3.62 20.45 -11.07
N ALA A 211 3.23 19.67 -12.07
CA ALA A 211 3.36 18.22 -12.03
C ALA A 211 4.83 17.76 -11.96
N LEU A 212 5.72 18.44 -12.68
CA LEU A 212 7.17 18.19 -12.60
C LEU A 212 7.72 18.50 -11.22
N LEU A 213 7.35 19.66 -10.64
CA LEU A 213 7.76 20.06 -9.29
C LEU A 213 7.27 19.06 -8.25
N VAL A 214 6.00 18.67 -8.31
CA VAL A 214 5.40 17.69 -7.38
C VAL A 214 6.06 16.33 -7.52
N GLY A 215 6.26 15.84 -8.75
CA GLY A 215 6.92 14.56 -8.99
C GLY A 215 8.36 14.53 -8.47
N ALA A 216 9.14 15.57 -8.76
CA ALA A 216 10.53 15.67 -8.32
C ALA A 216 10.65 15.88 -6.80
N ALA A 217 9.82 16.76 -6.22
CA ALA A 217 9.78 16.97 -4.78
C ALA A 217 9.32 15.73 -4.03
N GLY A 218 8.35 14.98 -4.58
CA GLY A 218 7.91 13.70 -4.02
C GLY A 218 9.02 12.66 -4.01
N TRP A 219 9.82 12.59 -5.09
CA TRP A 219 10.96 11.67 -5.18
C TRP A 219 12.03 12.02 -4.13
N ALA A 220 12.42 13.29 -4.03
CA ALA A 220 13.36 13.75 -3.01
C ALA A 220 12.82 13.57 -1.59
N GLY A 221 11.52 13.78 -1.39
CA GLY A 221 10.84 13.61 -0.11
C GLY A 221 10.89 12.16 0.39
N LEU A 222 10.77 11.18 -0.51
CA LEU A 222 10.89 9.77 -0.14
C LEU A 222 12.30 9.39 0.32
N GLU A 223 13.32 9.89 -0.38
CA GLU A 223 14.72 9.64 0.01
C GLU A 223 15.04 10.21 1.41
N VAL A 224 14.47 11.37 1.75
CA VAL A 224 14.60 11.94 3.09
C VAL A 224 13.76 11.15 4.12
N GLY A 225 12.55 10.74 3.73
CA GLY A 225 11.61 9.99 4.57
C GLY A 225 12.11 8.60 4.96
N ARG A 226 12.91 7.96 4.09
CA ARG A 226 13.47 6.62 4.29
C ARG A 226 14.19 6.46 5.63
N ARG A 227 14.93 7.48 6.07
CA ARG A 227 15.62 7.47 7.37
C ARG A 227 14.68 7.26 8.56
N TYR A 228 13.51 7.90 8.54
CA TYR A 228 12.52 7.74 9.61
C TYR A 228 11.89 6.35 9.59
N ILE A 229 11.73 5.77 8.40
CA ILE A 229 11.20 4.41 8.26
C ILE A 229 12.23 3.39 8.74
N ASP A 230 13.50 3.57 8.39
CA ASP A 230 14.61 2.75 8.87
C ASP A 230 14.72 2.80 10.41
N ASP A 231 14.58 3.98 11.01
CA ASP A 231 14.56 4.17 12.47
C ASP A 231 13.37 3.47 13.15
N ALA A 232 12.21 3.42 12.49
CA ALA A 232 11.05 2.69 12.97
C ALA A 232 11.25 1.18 12.84
N LEU A 233 11.78 0.69 11.71
CA LEU A 233 12.10 -0.71 11.46
C LEU A 233 13.20 -1.23 12.41
N ASN A 234 14.12 -0.37 12.83
CA ASN A 234 15.14 -0.69 13.83
C ASN A 234 14.56 -1.06 15.21
N ARG A 235 13.28 -0.76 15.47
CA ARG A 235 12.58 -1.18 16.70
C ARG A 235 12.04 -2.61 16.62
N THR A 236 12.04 -3.22 15.44
CA THR A 236 11.66 -4.62 15.21
C THR A 236 12.92 -5.48 15.14
N THR A 237 12.88 -6.69 15.69
CA THR A 237 14.01 -7.62 15.71
C THR A 237 13.78 -8.83 14.81
N GLY A 238 14.86 -9.50 14.40
CA GLY A 238 14.82 -10.79 13.71
C GLY A 238 14.22 -10.78 12.30
N ASN A 239 13.62 -11.91 11.91
CA ASN A 239 13.10 -12.16 10.56
C ASN A 239 11.94 -11.23 10.19
N ILE A 240 11.10 -10.86 11.17
CA ILE A 240 9.95 -9.98 10.98
C ILE A 240 10.40 -8.60 10.48
N ARG A 241 11.55 -8.10 10.97
CA ARG A 241 12.15 -6.86 10.46
C ARG A 241 12.47 -6.96 8.97
N GLN A 242 13.04 -8.07 8.52
CA GLN A 242 13.41 -8.25 7.11
C GLN A 242 12.18 -8.36 6.20
N VAL A 243 11.11 -9.00 6.68
CA VAL A 243 9.81 -9.00 5.98
C VAL A 243 9.25 -7.58 5.88
N ALA A 244 9.29 -6.83 6.97
CA ALA A 244 8.81 -5.44 7.01
C ALA A 244 9.64 -4.51 6.10
N ASP A 245 10.96 -4.66 6.07
CA ASP A 245 11.87 -3.93 5.18
C ASP A 245 11.51 -4.15 3.71
N VAL A 246 11.31 -5.40 3.29
CA VAL A 246 10.91 -5.71 1.91
C VAL A 246 9.52 -5.15 1.58
N MET A 247 8.57 -5.22 2.52
CA MET A 247 7.24 -4.64 2.36
C MET A 247 7.30 -3.12 2.16
N VAL A 248 8.09 -2.42 2.98
CA VAL A 248 8.36 -0.98 2.85
C VAL A 248 8.99 -0.67 1.51
N HIS A 249 10.06 -1.37 1.14
CA HIS A 249 10.76 -1.14 -0.12
C HIS A 249 9.85 -1.35 -1.33
N THR A 250 8.97 -2.35 -1.28
CA THR A 250 7.96 -2.60 -2.32
C THR A 250 6.94 -1.47 -2.39
N ALA A 251 6.52 -0.92 -1.25
CA ALA A 251 5.62 0.23 -1.19
C ALA A 251 6.29 1.50 -1.73
N GLU A 252 7.54 1.77 -1.37
CA GLU A 252 8.34 2.88 -1.91
C GLU A 252 8.46 2.78 -3.43
N GLY A 253 8.79 1.61 -3.97
CA GLY A 253 8.85 1.36 -5.41
C GLY A 253 7.52 1.64 -6.12
N SER A 254 6.41 1.22 -5.51
CA SER A 254 5.06 1.51 -6.01
C SER A 254 4.75 3.01 -6.02
N LEU A 255 5.18 3.76 -5.01
CA LEU A 255 4.98 5.21 -4.95
C LEU A 255 5.89 5.94 -5.96
N HIS A 256 7.15 5.52 -6.12
CA HIS A 256 8.02 6.02 -7.17
C HIS A 256 7.40 5.84 -8.56
N GLN A 257 6.71 4.72 -8.83
CA GLN A 257 5.99 4.54 -10.08
C GLN A 257 4.89 5.60 -10.29
N TRP A 258 4.13 5.94 -9.26
CA TRP A 258 3.11 7.00 -9.33
C TRP A 258 3.72 8.39 -9.56
N LEU A 259 4.84 8.68 -8.91
CA LEU A 259 5.58 9.93 -9.12
C LEU A 259 6.15 10.00 -10.55
N ASN A 260 6.68 8.89 -11.07
CA ASN A 260 7.16 8.82 -12.45
C ASN A 260 6.04 9.05 -13.47
N VAL A 261 4.84 8.49 -13.25
CA VAL A 261 3.67 8.78 -14.09
C VAL A 261 3.32 10.27 -14.02
N THR A 262 3.36 10.87 -12.83
CA THR A 262 3.12 12.31 -12.63
C THR A 262 4.13 13.17 -13.39
N LEU A 263 5.42 12.79 -13.35
CA LEU A 263 6.49 13.44 -14.11
C LEU A 263 6.25 13.34 -15.62
N ILE A 264 5.93 12.15 -16.14
CA ILE A 264 5.66 11.91 -17.56
C ILE A 264 4.48 12.77 -18.04
N VAL A 265 3.38 12.79 -17.28
CA VAL A 265 2.22 13.64 -17.57
C VAL A 265 2.63 15.12 -17.54
N GLY A 266 3.45 15.53 -16.58
CA GLY A 266 4.01 16.88 -16.49
C GLY A 266 4.81 17.27 -17.73
N VAL A 267 5.74 16.42 -18.19
CA VAL A 267 6.49 16.64 -19.44
C VAL A 267 5.55 16.80 -20.62
N GLY A 268 4.55 15.91 -20.76
CA GLY A 268 3.56 15.98 -21.83
C GLY A 268 2.78 17.30 -21.84
N LEU A 269 2.32 17.75 -20.67
CA LEU A 269 1.62 19.03 -20.51
C LEU A 269 2.50 20.23 -20.86
N VAL A 270 3.78 20.21 -20.48
CA VAL A 270 4.74 21.25 -20.87
C VAL A 270 4.88 21.31 -22.39
N VAL A 271 5.14 20.18 -23.04
CA VAL A 271 5.33 20.12 -24.50
C VAL A 271 4.08 20.61 -25.23
N ILE A 272 2.90 20.11 -24.86
CA ILE A 272 1.63 20.54 -25.46
C ILE A 272 1.40 22.04 -25.23
N GLY A 273 1.64 22.52 -24.02
CA GLY A 273 1.48 23.93 -23.67
C GLY A 273 2.38 24.85 -24.49
N VAL A 274 3.65 24.47 -24.69
CA VAL A 274 4.60 25.20 -25.53
C VAL A 274 4.14 25.23 -26.99
N VAL A 275 3.78 24.08 -27.57
CA VAL A 275 3.30 24.00 -28.96
C VAL A 275 2.06 24.87 -29.17
N VAL A 276 1.06 24.78 -28.29
CA VAL A 276 -0.15 25.60 -28.36
C VAL A 276 0.17 27.10 -28.22
N SER A 277 1.14 27.44 -27.37
CA SER A 277 1.56 28.84 -27.21
C SER A 277 2.26 29.39 -28.44
N LEU A 278 3.07 28.58 -29.14
CA LEU A 278 3.74 28.99 -30.38
C LEU A 278 2.72 29.18 -31.51
N LEU A 279 1.79 28.24 -31.70
CA LEU A 279 0.74 28.31 -32.71
C LEU A 279 -0.19 29.53 -32.50
N SER A 280 -0.57 29.81 -31.26
CA SER A 280 -1.41 30.98 -30.92
C SER A 280 -0.67 32.32 -31.06
N GLY A 281 0.66 32.29 -31.06
CA GLY A 281 1.51 33.47 -31.29
C GLY A 281 1.59 33.82 -32.77
N LEU A 282 1.71 32.81 -33.63
CA LEU A 282 1.76 32.96 -35.09
C LEU A 282 0.42 33.47 -35.66
N SER A 283 -0.71 32.97 -35.16
CA SER A 283 -2.04 33.40 -35.62
C SER A 283 -2.45 34.83 -35.21
N ARG A 284 -1.61 35.54 -34.44
CA ARG A 284 -1.83 36.94 -34.02
C ARG A 284 -0.88 37.93 -34.72
N SER A 285 0.10 37.42 -35.50
CA SER A 285 0.99 38.25 -36.30
C SER A 285 0.55 38.43 -37.75
N GLU A 286 -0.48 37.69 -38.17
CA GLU A 286 -1.24 37.91 -39.41
C GLU A 286 -2.46 38.80 -39.13
#